data_AF-A0A1E1WG27-F1
#
_entry.id   AF-A0A1E1WG27-F1
#
_cell.length_a   1.000
_cell.length_b   1.000
_cell.length_c   1.000
_cell.angle_alpha   90.00
_cell.angle_beta   90.00
_cell.angle_gamma   90.00
#
_symmetry.space_group_name_H-M   'P 1'
#
loop_
_entity.id
_entity.type
_entity.pdbx_description
1 polymer ?
#
loop_
_entity_poly.entity_id
_entity_poly.type
_entity_poly.pdbx_seq_one_letter_code
_entity_poly.pdbx_strand_id
1 'polypeptide(L)'
;EGGAVGDAQDSDSSEHEIRTKRIIKRRKKKRKKAEPKTTKKNLERLMRLSGQTYTNSRGKVIKAKTCVPTDCSMCRFKCNEQFPESIRNKICNDYWSLGEKKNKIK
;
A
#
# COMPACT_ATOMS: atom_id res chain seq x y z
N GLU A 1 -69.89 -49.57 -1.80
CA GLU A 1 -68.75 -49.21 -2.67
C GLU A 1 -68.02 -48.05 -2.01
N GLY A 2 -66.70 -48.21 -1.85
CA GLY A 2 -65.86 -47.28 -1.10
C GLY A 2 -65.39 -46.10 -1.94
N GLY A 3 -65.00 -45.02 -1.25
CA GLY A 3 -64.41 -43.85 -1.89
C GLY A 3 -63.93 -42.85 -0.84
N ALA A 4 -62.82 -43.16 -0.16
CA ALA A 4 -62.05 -42.18 0.59
C ALA A 4 -61.03 -41.56 -0.37
N VAL A 5 -61.16 -40.26 -0.64
CA VAL A 5 -60.10 -39.45 -1.27
C VAL A 5 -59.38 -38.71 -0.16
N GLY A 6 -58.11 -39.05 0.05
CA GLY A 6 -57.24 -38.45 1.05
C GLY A 6 -56.48 -37.25 0.48
N ASP A 7 -56.45 -36.20 1.30
CA ASP A 7 -55.77 -34.92 1.10
C ASP A 7 -54.23 -34.95 1.27
N ALA A 8 -53.62 -33.89 0.71
CA ALA A 8 -52.41 -33.15 1.13
C ALA A 8 -51.06 -33.90 1.17
N GLN A 9 -50.12 -33.59 0.27
CA GLN A 9 -49.11 -32.50 0.36
C GLN A 9 -48.09 -32.67 1.50
N ASP A 10 -46.80 -32.69 1.13
CA ASP A 10 -45.69 -31.90 1.70
C ASP A 10 -44.37 -32.66 1.62
N SER A 11 -43.46 -32.28 0.71
CA SER A 11 -42.07 -32.78 0.67
C SER A 11 -41.07 -31.87 -0.04
N ASP A 12 -41.52 -30.82 -0.75
CA ASP A 12 -40.64 -30.00 -1.61
C ASP A 12 -39.96 -28.80 -0.89
N SER A 13 -40.38 -28.48 0.33
CA SER A 13 -39.94 -27.27 1.05
C SER A 13 -38.49 -27.35 1.56
N SER A 14 -38.01 -28.56 1.90
CA SER A 14 -36.70 -28.76 2.52
C SER A 14 -35.52 -28.57 1.56
N GLU A 15 -35.71 -28.90 0.28
CA GLU A 15 -34.63 -28.91 -0.70
C GLU A 15 -34.31 -27.51 -1.22
N HIS A 16 -35.34 -26.67 -1.34
CA HIS A 16 -35.21 -25.25 -1.66
C HIS A 16 -34.45 -24.48 -0.56
N GLU A 17 -34.69 -24.83 0.71
CA GLU A 17 -34.00 -24.22 1.86
C GLU A 17 -32.50 -24.62 1.92
N ILE A 18 -32.16 -25.86 1.57
CA ILE A 18 -30.76 -26.33 1.51
C ILE A 18 -30.01 -25.64 0.35
N ARG A 19 -30.66 -25.47 -0.80
CA ARG A 19 -30.09 -24.82 -1.98
C ARG A 19 -29.81 -23.34 -1.73
N THR A 20 -30.73 -22.62 -1.11
CA THR A 20 -30.55 -21.20 -0.77
C THR A 20 -29.45 -20.99 0.27
N LYS A 21 -29.35 -21.85 1.30
CA LYS A 21 -28.24 -21.84 2.27
C LYS A 21 -26.86 -22.05 1.61
N ARG A 22 -26.76 -22.92 0.61
CA ARG A 22 -25.52 -23.11 -0.19
C ARG A 22 -25.17 -21.89 -1.05
N ILE A 23 -26.17 -21.23 -1.62
CA ILE A 23 -25.98 -20.00 -2.43
C ILE A 23 -25.49 -18.84 -1.55
N ILE A 24 -26.04 -18.68 -0.34
CA ILE A 24 -25.64 -17.63 0.61
C ILE A 24 -24.20 -17.84 1.10
N LYS A 25 -23.81 -19.09 1.42
CA LYS A 25 -22.42 -19.44 1.80
C LYS A 25 -21.39 -19.16 0.69
N ARG A 26 -21.81 -19.12 -0.58
CA ARG A 26 -20.93 -18.87 -1.74
C ARG A 26 -20.94 -17.41 -2.22
N ARG A 27 -21.56 -16.47 -1.50
CA ARG A 27 -21.40 -15.04 -1.78
C ARG A 27 -19.92 -14.68 -1.62
N LYS A 28 -19.19 -14.69 -2.74
CA LYS A 28 -17.80 -14.22 -2.83
C LYS A 28 -17.77 -12.85 -2.18
N LYS A 29 -17.09 -12.72 -1.03
CA LYS A 29 -16.85 -11.42 -0.40
C LYS A 29 -16.32 -10.49 -1.49
N LYS A 30 -17.03 -9.38 -1.75
CA LYS A 30 -16.54 -8.34 -2.66
C LYS A 30 -15.12 -8.00 -2.22
N ARG A 31 -14.16 -8.11 -3.14
CA ARG A 31 -12.76 -7.73 -2.87
C ARG A 31 -12.79 -6.29 -2.37
N LYS A 32 -12.23 -6.04 -1.19
CA LYS A 32 -12.09 -4.68 -0.65
C LYS A 32 -11.31 -3.86 -1.68
N LYS A 33 -11.72 -2.60 -1.90
CA LYS A 33 -10.96 -1.66 -2.72
C LYS A 33 -9.57 -1.54 -2.09
N ALA A 34 -8.53 -1.76 -2.87
CA ALA A 34 -7.17 -1.71 -2.35
C ALA A 34 -6.85 -0.27 -1.91
N GLU A 35 -6.41 -0.09 -0.67
CA GLU A 35 -5.93 1.20 -0.18
C GLU A 35 -4.67 1.58 -0.96
N PRO A 36 -4.64 2.75 -1.64
CA PRO A 36 -3.55 3.10 -2.53
C PRO A 36 -2.21 3.15 -1.79
N LYS A 37 -2.19 3.49 -0.50
CA LYS A 37 -0.99 3.51 0.35
C LYS A 37 -0.37 2.13 0.63
N THR A 38 -1.11 1.05 0.42
CA THR A 38 -0.68 -0.31 0.82
C THR A 38 -0.08 -1.12 -0.33
N THR A 39 -0.20 -0.65 -1.57
CA THR A 39 0.39 -1.37 -2.70
C THR A 39 1.90 -1.26 -2.66
N LYS A 40 2.61 -2.37 -2.90
CA LYS A 40 4.08 -2.43 -2.95
C LYS A 40 4.67 -1.32 -3.82
N LYS A 41 4.09 -1.08 -4.99
CA LYS A 41 4.51 -0.03 -5.92
C LYS A 41 4.39 1.38 -5.33
N ASN A 42 3.33 1.64 -4.57
CA ASN A 42 3.13 2.95 -3.94
C ASN A 42 4.02 3.13 -2.73
N LEU A 43 4.26 2.07 -1.94
CA LEU A 43 5.26 2.09 -0.87
C LEU A 43 6.67 2.36 -1.41
N GLU A 44 7.11 1.63 -2.45
CA GLU A 44 8.41 1.88 -3.10
C GLU A 44 8.52 3.29 -3.68
N ARG A 45 7.42 3.82 -4.26
CA ARG A 45 7.36 5.21 -4.73
C ARG A 45 7.52 6.19 -3.56
N LEU A 46 6.82 5.98 -2.45
CA LEU A 46 6.93 6.82 -1.26
C LEU A 46 8.35 6.81 -0.71
N MET A 47 8.95 5.63 -0.50
CA MET A 47 10.32 5.49 -0.01
C MET A 47 11.33 6.20 -0.93
N ARG A 48 11.16 6.09 -2.24
CA ARG A 48 12.02 6.79 -3.21
C ARG A 48 11.88 8.31 -3.11
N LEU A 49 10.67 8.81 -2.91
CA LEU A 49 10.38 10.24 -2.80
C LEU A 49 10.85 10.82 -1.46
N SER A 50 10.75 10.06 -0.37
CA SER A 50 11.26 10.43 0.95
C SER A 50 12.76 10.15 1.12
N GLY A 51 13.43 9.67 0.07
CA GLY A 51 14.85 9.33 0.12
C GLY A 51 15.17 8.19 1.09
N GLN A 52 14.21 7.37 1.48
CA GLN A 52 14.41 6.23 2.38
C GLN A 52 14.91 4.99 1.63
N THR A 53 15.38 4.01 2.40
CA THR A 53 15.82 2.73 1.87
C THR A 53 14.65 1.97 1.25
N TYR A 54 14.85 1.39 0.06
CA TYR A 54 13.83 0.54 -0.57
C TYR A 54 14.46 -0.55 -1.45
N THR A 55 13.72 -1.63 -1.66
CA THR A 55 14.13 -2.70 -2.58
C THR A 55 13.53 -2.42 -3.96
N ASN A 56 14.35 -2.45 -5.01
CA ASN A 56 13.87 -2.29 -6.38
C ASN A 56 13.23 -3.58 -6.92
N SER A 57 12.61 -3.52 -8.10
CA SER A 57 12.00 -4.68 -8.76
C SER A 57 12.99 -5.81 -9.08
N ARG A 58 14.29 -5.51 -9.14
CA ARG A 58 15.38 -6.46 -9.36
C ARG A 58 15.94 -7.04 -8.06
N GLY A 59 15.32 -6.75 -6.91
CA GLY A 59 15.76 -7.23 -5.59
C GLY A 59 16.95 -6.49 -4.98
N LYS A 60 17.45 -5.42 -5.60
CA LYS A 60 18.56 -4.62 -5.05
C LYS A 60 18.05 -3.65 -4.00
N VAL A 61 18.72 -3.59 -2.86
CA VAL A 61 18.46 -2.60 -1.81
C VAL A 61 19.13 -1.28 -2.19
N ILE A 62 18.32 -0.24 -2.32
CA ILE A 62 18.76 1.14 -2.48
C ILE A 62 18.80 1.76 -1.09
N LYS A 63 19.96 2.27 -0.68
CA LYS A 63 20.14 2.91 0.64
C LYS A 63 19.42 4.25 0.70
N ALA A 64 19.10 4.67 1.93
CA ALA A 64 18.60 6.02 2.19
C ALA A 64 19.58 7.10 1.68
N LYS A 65 19.02 8.20 1.19
CA LYS A 65 19.75 9.36 0.72
C LYS A 65 20.09 10.25 1.90
N THR A 66 21.38 10.37 2.16
CA THR A 66 21.94 11.23 3.20
C THR A 66 22.81 12.31 2.58
N CYS A 67 23.13 13.36 3.34
CA CYS A 67 24.16 14.30 2.88
C CYS A 67 25.50 13.57 2.86
N VAL A 68 26.13 13.52 1.69
CA VAL A 68 27.45 12.89 1.56
C VAL A 68 28.49 13.90 2.02
N PRO A 69 29.40 13.54 2.94
CA PRO A 69 30.51 14.40 3.30
C PRO A 69 31.36 14.65 2.05
N THR A 70 31.66 15.92 1.80
CA THR A 70 32.48 16.31 0.64
C THR A 70 33.65 17.12 1.16
N ASP A 71 34.85 16.70 0.78
CA ASP A 71 36.02 17.53 1.02
C ASP A 71 35.97 18.72 0.05
N CYS A 72 35.80 19.91 0.62
CA CYS A 72 35.78 21.18 -0.09
C CYS A 72 36.89 22.12 0.41
N SER A 73 37.99 21.55 0.91
CA SER A 73 39.18 22.28 1.36
C SER A 73 39.74 23.25 0.31
N MET A 74 39.75 22.84 -0.97
CA MET A 74 40.20 23.66 -2.10
C MET A 74 39.06 24.37 -2.86
N CYS A 75 37.86 24.45 -2.28
CA CYS A 75 36.71 25.00 -2.99
C CYS A 75 36.77 26.52 -3.05
N ARG A 76 36.76 27.09 -4.28
CA ARG A 76 36.67 28.55 -4.53
C ARG A 76 35.50 29.21 -3.81
N PHE A 77 34.40 28.49 -3.64
CA PHE A 77 33.17 29.00 -3.01
C PHE A 77 33.12 28.78 -1.49
N LYS A 78 34.16 28.18 -0.89
CA LYS A 78 34.26 27.95 0.56
C LYS A 78 33.01 27.25 1.12
N CYS A 79 32.49 26.26 0.39
CA CYS A 79 31.22 25.60 0.70
C CYS A 79 31.15 25.07 2.14
N ASN A 80 32.25 24.52 2.67
CA ASN A 80 32.29 24.00 4.04
C ASN A 80 32.35 25.10 5.12
N GLU A 81 32.85 26.31 4.79
CA GLU A 81 32.79 27.47 5.69
C GLU A 81 31.38 28.08 5.70
N GLN A 82 30.78 28.24 4.52
CA GLN A 82 29.46 28.87 4.36
C GLN A 82 28.31 27.94 4.76
N PHE A 83 28.44 26.65 4.47
CA PHE A 83 27.46 25.61 4.79
C PHE A 83 28.16 24.51 5.58
N PRO A 84 28.27 24.67 6.92
CA PRO A 84 28.77 23.62 7.78
C PRO A 84 27.90 22.35 7.64
N GLU A 85 28.49 21.22 8.02
CA GLU A 85 27.87 19.90 7.86
C GLU A 85 26.48 19.81 8.48
N SER A 86 26.26 20.44 9.64
CA SER A 86 24.96 20.50 10.31
C SER A 86 23.87 21.15 9.43
N ILE A 87 24.19 22.26 8.77
CA ILE A 87 23.27 22.97 7.87
C ILE A 87 23.04 22.15 6.60
N ARG A 88 24.09 21.55 6.04
CA ARG A 88 23.96 20.67 4.87
C ARG A 88 23.06 19.46 5.16
N ASN A 89 23.21 18.85 6.33
CA ASN A 89 22.36 17.76 6.80
C ASN A 89 20.91 18.22 6.98
N LYS A 90 20.69 19.41 7.56
CA LYS A 90 19.36 20.00 7.71
C LYS A 90 18.69 20.22 6.36
N ILE A 91 19.37 20.87 5.41
CA ILE A 91 18.86 21.09 4.05
C ILE A 91 18.51 19.76 3.37
N CYS A 92 19.38 18.75 3.49
CA CYS A 92 19.15 17.44 2.92
C CYS A 92 17.87 16.78 3.50
N ASN A 93 17.74 16.77 4.83
CA ASN A 93 16.57 16.22 5.52
C ASN A 93 15.30 16.98 5.15
N ASP A 94 15.35 18.31 5.15
CA ASP A 94 14.23 19.17 4.81
C ASP A 94 13.76 18.89 3.37
N TYR A 95 14.69 18.77 2.42
CA TYR A 95 14.38 18.43 1.03
C TYR A 95 13.66 17.08 0.91
N TRP A 96 14.20 16.02 1.51
CA TRP A 96 13.60 14.68 1.43
C TRP A 96 12.27 14.58 2.16
N SER A 97 12.05 15.38 3.22
CA SER A 97 10.75 15.46 3.90
C SER A 97 9.61 15.99 3.01
N LEU A 98 9.93 16.71 1.92
CA LEU A 98 8.93 17.23 0.97
C LEU A 98 8.26 16.12 0.13
N GLY A 99 8.92 14.97 -0.01
CA GLY A 99 8.44 13.85 -0.84
C GLY A 99 7.07 13.32 -0.40
N GLU A 100 6.79 13.35 0.90
CA GLU A 100 5.53 12.89 1.49
C GLU A 100 4.38 13.88 1.27
N LYS A 101 4.66 15.19 1.38
CA LYS A 101 3.63 16.24 1.40
C LYS A 101 2.98 16.48 0.02
N LYS A 102 3.74 16.31 -1.07
CA LYS A 102 3.29 16.70 -2.42
C LYS A 102 2.52 15.62 -3.19
N ASN A 103 2.46 14.39 -2.69
CA ASN A 103 1.85 13.28 -3.43
C ASN A 103 0.66 12.67 -2.66
N LYS A 104 -0.51 13.32 -2.76
CA LYS A 104 -1.77 12.61 -2.49
C LYS A 104 -1.86 11.47 -3.50
N ILE A 105 -1.76 10.23 -3.00
CA ILE A 105 -1.88 9.03 -3.81
C ILE A 105 -3.33 9.01 -4.33
N LYS A 106 -3.51 9.33 -5.61
CA LYS A 106 -4.81 9.26 -6.31
C LYS A 106 -5.26 7.82 -6.48
#